data_AF-A0A349W5T0-F1
#
_entry.id   AF-A0A349W5T0-F1
#
_cell.length_a   1.000
_cell.length_b   1.000
_cell.length_c   1.000
_cell.angle_alpha   90.00
_cell.angle_beta   90.00
_cell.angle_gamma   90.00
#
_symmetry.space_group_name_H-M   'P 1'
#
loop_
_entity.id
_entity.type
_entity.pdbx_description
1 polymer ?
#
loop_
_entity_poly.entity_id
_entity_poly.type
_entity_poly.pdbx_seq_one_letter_code
_entity_poly.pdbx_strand_id
1 'polypeptide(L)' 'DFGTHFRVRIASPLFTGKSRVAQHRLVYDALQEFIDQGVHAIVIEVL' A
#
# COMPACT_ATOMS: atom_id res chain seq x y z
N ASP A 1 11.70 -19.15 -7.18
CA ASP A 1 10.37 -18.58 -6.86
C ASP A 1 10.21 -18.14 -5.41
N PHE A 2 10.89 -17.06 -4.99
CA PHE A 2 10.59 -16.42 -3.71
C PHE A 2 9.64 -15.24 -3.94
N GLY A 3 8.44 -15.52 -4.43
CA GLY A 3 7.35 -14.55 -4.52
C GLY A 3 6.80 -14.24 -3.12
N THR A 4 7.57 -13.51 -2.31
CA THR A 4 7.17 -13.11 -0.95
C THR A 4 6.17 -11.98 -1.07
N HIS A 5 4.90 -12.32 -1.25
CA HIS A 5 3.81 -11.36 -1.21
C HIS A 5 3.66 -10.87 0.22
N PHE A 6 3.85 -9.58 0.45
CA PHE A 6 3.67 -8.98 1.77
C PHE A 6 2.25 -8.42 1.90
N ARG A 7 1.55 -8.78 2.97
CA ARG A 7 0.29 -8.12 3.35
C ARG A 7 0.58 -7.04 4.36
N VAL A 8 0.21 -5.81 4.04
CA VAL A 8 0.39 -4.66 4.92
C VAL A 8 -0.98 -4.11 5.29
N ARG A 9 -1.22 -4.01 6.59
CA ARG A 9 -2.43 -3.40 7.15
C ARG A 9 -2.05 -2.03 7.68
N ILE A 10 -2.72 -0.98 7.23
CA ILE A 10 -2.34 0.42 7.53
C ILE A 10 -3.56 1.18 8.04
N ALA A 11 -3.40 1.87 9.16
CA ALA A 11 -4.32 2.88 9.66
C ALA A 11 -3.62 4.25 9.64
N SER A 12 -4.34 5.29 9.25
CA SER A 12 -3.81 6.66 9.27
C SER A 12 -4.95 7.68 9.37
N PRO A 13 -4.81 8.75 10.17
CA PRO A 13 -5.75 9.87 10.18
C PRO A 13 -5.90 10.54 8.80
N LEU A 14 -4.89 10.41 7.93
CA LEU A 14 -4.94 10.95 6.56
C LEU A 14 -6.00 10.26 5.69
N PHE A 15 -6.55 9.12 6.13
CA PHE A 15 -7.61 8.40 5.43
C PHE A 15 -9.01 8.94 5.72
N THR A 16 -9.18 9.76 6.76
CA THR A 16 -10.49 10.33 7.13
C THR A 16 -11.10 11.12 5.99
N GLY A 17 -12.36 10.83 5.66
CA GLY A 17 -13.10 11.49 4.59
C GLY A 17 -12.68 11.11 3.16
N LYS A 18 -11.70 10.22 2.97
CA LYS A 18 -11.28 9.73 1.65
C LYS A 18 -12.04 8.46 1.28
N SER A 19 -12.35 8.31 -0.01
CA SER A 19 -12.86 7.04 -0.53
C SER A 19 -11.78 5.97 -0.41
N ARG A 20 -12.19 4.70 -0.35
CA ARG A 20 -11.26 3.56 -0.31
C ARG A 20 -10.22 3.62 -1.43
N VAL A 21 -10.62 3.97 -2.65
CA VAL A 21 -9.69 4.15 -3.79
C VAL A 21 -8.67 5.25 -3.53
N ALA A 22 -9.09 6.39 -2.96
CA ALA A 22 -8.17 7.48 -2.64
C ALA A 22 -7.20 7.13 -1.50
N GLN A 23 -7.63 6.34 -0.52
CA GLN A 23 -6.75 5.81 0.53
C GLN A 23 -5.69 4.85 -0.07
N HIS A 24 -6.11 3.93 -0.94
CA HIS A 24 -5.17 3.04 -1.64
C HIS A 24 -4.16 3.82 -2.48
N ARG A 25 -4.60 4.85 -3.23
CA ARG A 25 -3.68 5.71 -4.01
C ARG A 25 -2.62 6.37 -3.13
N LEU A 26 -3.00 6.94 -1.99
CA LEU A 26 -2.03 7.52 -1.04
C LEU A 26 -0.97 6.53 -0.58
N VAL A 27 -1.37 5.27 -0.33
CA VAL A 27 -0.42 4.23 0.07
C VAL A 27 0.48 3.82 -1.10
N TYR A 28 -0.07 3.69 -2.31
CA TYR A 28 0.71 3.39 -3.50
C TYR A 28 1.73 4.49 -3.83
N ASP A 29 1.32 5.75 -3.77
CA ASP A 29 2.21 6.90 -4.01
C ASP A 29 3.42 6.87 -3.06
N ALA A 30 3.20 6.51 -1.79
CA ALA A 30 4.28 6.40 -0.79
C ALA A 30 5.15 5.13 -0.95
N LEU A 31 4.65 4.09 -1.63
CA LEU A 31 5.35 2.82 -1.80
C LEU A 31 6.05 2.68 -3.16
N GLN A 32 5.77 3.57 -4.12
CA GLN A 32 6.27 3.46 -5.50
C GLN A 32 7.80 3.29 -5.55
N GLU A 33 8.54 4.07 -4.77
CA GLU A 33 10.01 4.03 -4.71
C GLU A 33 10.55 2.67 -4.22
N PHE A 34 9.79 1.96 -3.39
CA PHE A 34 10.15 0.64 -2.88
C PHE A 34 9.76 -0.48 -3.84
N ILE A 35 8.64 -0.31 -4.56
CA ILE A 35 8.22 -1.23 -5.62
C ILE A 35 9.26 -1.23 -6.74
N ASP A 36 9.75 -0.05 -7.14
CA ASP A 36 10.78 0.12 -8.17
C ASP A 36 12.11 -0.57 -7.79
N GLN A 37 12.37 -0.73 -6.49
CA GLN A 37 13.57 -1.41 -5.95
C GLN A 37 13.43 -2.94 -5.86
N GLY A 38 12.31 -3.51 -6.33
CA GLY A 38 12.15 -4.96 -6.48
C GLY A 38 11.22 -5.63 -5.46
N VAL A 39 10.35 -4.88 -4.77
CA VAL A 39 9.30 -5.51 -3.95
C VAL A 39 8.26 -6.16 -4.89
N HIS A 40 8.22 -7.49 -4.90
CA HIS A 40 7.53 -8.28 -5.93
C HIS A 40 5.99 -8.21 -5.91
N ALA A 41 5.35 -7.97 -4.76
CA ALA A 41 3.93 -7.60 -4.67
C ALA A 41 3.53 -7.27 -3.23
N ILE A 42 2.78 -6.19 -3.03
CA ILE A 42 2.22 -5.80 -1.73
C ILE A 42 0.70 -5.78 -1.82
N VAL A 43 0.03 -6.48 -0.90
CA VAL A 43 -1.41 -6.35 -0.68
C VAL A 43 -1.65 -5.34 0.42
N ILE A 44 -2.26 -4.21 0.07
CA ILE A 44 -2.61 -3.14 1.01
C ILE A 44 -4.02 -3.38 1.53
N GLU A 45 -4.17 -3.38 2.85
CA GLU A 45 -5.45 -3.36 3.54
C GLU A 45 -5.51 -2.09 4.39
N VAL A 46 -6.41 -1.18 4.03
CA VAL A 46 -6.67 0.02 4.84
C VAL A 46 -7.65 -0.35 5.96
N LEU A 47 -7.29 0.01 7.20
CA LEU A 47 -8.08 -0.22 8.41
C LEU A 47 -8.97 0.97 8.77
#